data_AF-A0A2T4GEQ1-F1
#
_entry.id   AF-A0A2T4GEQ1-F1
#
_cell.length_a   1.000
_cell.length_b   1.000
_cell.length_c   1.000
_cell.angle_alpha   90.00
_cell.angle_beta   90.00
_cell.angle_gamma   90.00
#
_symmetry.space_group_name_H-M   'P 1'
#
loop_
_entity.id
_entity.type
_entity.pdbx_description
1 polymer ?
#
loop_
_entity_poly.entity_id
_entity_poly.type
_entity_poly.pdbx_seq_one_letter_code
_entity_poly.pdbx_strand_id
1 'polypeptide(L)'
;MSSENNSKALRNISESRVAKTNSASAAAKWNKAQYHRLGLALKKDPEANMIDMLSTDYPKKLQSFKSSSKGSSRCQPDGDLSYISDPRSKLVTTEPFTIIHELSAEVKQLLNPGDLSKALLDLLHRGDILFQTACVMVLKIGESIVVKITQADTSTEYRSLCYLQQHLPIFPAPRAHGLLQLGAYNLLFTSFIPGTELEKAWPQMDEVEKRAVCSNLDEVISLLRSIPFSHGTPLVEWVERVVRIYVGTSE
;
A
#
# COMPACT_ATOMS: atom_id res chain seq x y z
N MET A 1 7.07 64.14 35.93
CA MET A 1 5.79 63.79 36.58
C MET A 1 4.75 63.72 35.49
N SER A 2 3.98 62.69 35.25
CA SER A 2 3.89 61.30 35.71
C SER A 2 2.96 60.67 34.66
N SER A 3 3.35 59.59 33.99
CA SER A 3 2.89 58.25 34.37
C SER A 3 1.39 58.05 34.12
N GLU A 4 1.02 57.59 32.90
CA GLU A 4 -0.13 56.71 32.67
C GLU A 4 -0.06 56.18 31.22
N ASN A 5 0.64 55.06 31.02
CA ASN A 5 0.05 53.72 30.87
C ASN A 5 -0.46 53.49 29.44
N ASN A 6 0.40 53.18 28.45
CA ASN A 6 1.28 52.01 28.35
C ASN A 6 0.59 50.63 28.53
N SER A 7 -0.67 50.48 28.12
CA SER A 7 -1.37 49.18 28.19
C SER A 7 -2.14 48.73 26.94
N LYS A 8 -2.13 49.50 25.84
CA LYS A 8 -2.84 49.12 24.60
C LYS A 8 -1.98 48.60 23.45
N ALA A 9 -0.65 48.57 23.60
CA ALA A 9 0.26 48.19 22.51
C ALA A 9 0.87 46.79 22.62
N LEU A 10 0.43 45.94 23.57
CA LEU A 10 1.01 44.60 23.80
C LEU A 10 0.04 43.42 23.63
N ARG A 11 -1.07 43.60 22.92
CA ARG A 11 -1.90 42.48 22.50
C ARG A 11 -2.21 42.62 21.03
N ASN A 12 -1.52 41.84 20.22
CA ASN A 12 -2.01 41.15 19.03
C ASN A 12 -0.85 40.83 18.07
N ILE A 13 0.20 40.18 18.60
CA ILE A 13 1.13 39.40 17.78
C ILE A 13 1.13 37.99 18.33
N SER A 14 0.14 37.21 17.95
CA SER A 14 0.20 35.75 17.86
C SER A 14 -1.13 35.24 17.34
N GLU A 15 -1.07 34.16 16.57
CA GLU A 15 -2.18 33.36 16.02
C GLU A 15 -2.57 33.61 14.56
N SER A 16 -1.59 33.48 13.65
CA SER A 16 -1.85 32.69 12.42
C SER A 16 -1.55 31.21 12.70
N ARG A 17 -2.32 30.60 13.61
CA ARG A 17 -2.25 29.16 13.83
C ARG A 17 -3.05 28.49 12.71
N VAL A 18 -2.45 28.35 11.52
CA VAL A 18 -2.97 27.41 10.52
C VAL A 18 -2.95 26.04 11.19
N ALA A 19 -4.12 25.54 11.55
CA ALA A 19 -4.26 24.20 12.11
C ALA A 19 -3.67 23.23 11.09
N LYS A 20 -2.50 22.65 11.38
CA LYS A 20 -1.93 21.55 10.58
C LYS A 20 -3.02 20.50 10.47
N THR A 21 -3.52 20.30 9.25
CA THR A 21 -4.55 19.31 8.96
C THR A 21 -3.98 17.94 9.35
N ASN A 22 -4.73 17.18 10.16
CA ASN A 22 -4.29 15.86 10.60
C ASN A 22 -4.47 14.83 9.47
N SER A 23 -3.58 14.92 8.47
CA SER A 23 -3.52 14.03 7.29
C SER A 23 -3.28 12.56 7.66
N ALA A 24 -2.77 12.30 8.86
CA ALA A 24 -2.45 10.97 9.36
C ALA A 24 -3.63 10.26 10.05
N SER A 25 -4.74 10.96 10.35
CA SER A 25 -5.89 10.35 11.03
C SER A 25 -6.50 9.19 10.22
N ALA A 26 -7.06 8.19 10.90
CA ALA A 26 -7.71 7.05 10.24
C ALA A 26 -8.84 7.51 9.28
N ALA A 27 -9.60 8.53 9.66
CA ALA A 27 -10.60 9.16 8.81
C ALA A 27 -9.99 9.81 7.57
N ALA A 28 -8.85 10.51 7.71
CA ALA A 28 -8.15 11.11 6.58
C ALA A 28 -7.59 10.06 5.62
N LYS A 29 -6.96 9.00 6.14
CA LYS A 29 -6.45 7.87 5.35
C LYS A 29 -7.58 7.15 4.60
N TRP A 30 -8.72 6.90 5.27
CA TRP A 30 -9.90 6.32 4.64
C TRP A 30 -10.46 7.20 3.52
N ASN A 31 -10.56 8.51 3.74
CA ASN A 31 -11.00 9.45 2.70
C ASN A 31 -10.04 9.51 1.51
N LYS A 32 -8.72 9.50 1.74
CA LYS A 32 -7.70 9.46 0.67
C LYS A 32 -7.85 8.20 -0.18
N ALA A 33 -8.15 7.06 0.46
CA ALA A 33 -8.41 5.79 -0.23
C ALA A 33 -9.71 5.83 -1.07
N GLN A 34 -10.81 6.38 -0.53
CA GLN A 34 -12.06 6.52 -1.29
C GLN A 34 -11.90 7.48 -2.47
N TYR A 35 -11.17 8.58 -2.29
CA TYR A 35 -10.83 9.50 -3.38
C TYR A 35 -10.05 8.79 -4.49
N HIS A 36 -9.03 8.00 -4.15
CA HIS A 36 -8.26 7.26 -5.14
C HIS A 36 -9.13 6.26 -5.93
N ARG A 37 -10.02 5.53 -5.25
CA ARG A 37 -10.94 4.58 -5.90
C ARG A 37 -11.91 5.30 -6.85
N LEU A 38 -12.48 6.42 -6.42
CA LEU A 38 -13.34 7.25 -7.26
C LEU A 38 -12.58 7.74 -8.50
N GLY A 39 -11.36 8.25 -8.32
CA GLY A 39 -10.53 8.74 -9.42
C GLY A 39 -10.22 7.65 -10.44
N LEU A 40 -9.93 6.42 -10.01
CA LEU A 40 -9.69 5.30 -10.93
C LEU A 40 -10.93 4.95 -11.76
N ALA A 41 -12.10 4.93 -11.12
CA ALA A 41 -13.30 4.50 -11.81
C ALA A 41 -13.92 5.62 -12.69
N LEU A 42 -13.76 6.90 -12.33
CA LEU A 42 -14.09 8.03 -13.22
C LEU A 42 -13.14 8.14 -14.42
N LYS A 43 -11.88 7.74 -14.28
CA LYS A 43 -10.96 7.61 -15.41
C LYS A 43 -11.41 6.52 -16.40
N LYS A 44 -12.05 5.46 -15.89
CA LYS A 44 -12.56 4.36 -16.70
C LYS A 44 -13.91 4.69 -17.35
N ASP A 45 -14.78 5.35 -16.59
CA ASP A 45 -16.11 5.80 -17.03
C ASP A 45 -16.38 7.21 -16.48
N PRO A 46 -16.17 8.25 -17.30
CA PRO A 46 -16.35 9.64 -16.88
C PRO A 46 -17.79 10.02 -16.52
N GLU A 47 -18.77 9.24 -16.98
CA GLU A 47 -20.20 9.47 -16.72
C GLU A 47 -20.72 8.68 -15.51
N ALA A 48 -19.86 7.89 -14.86
CA ALA A 48 -20.24 7.10 -13.69
C ALA A 48 -20.77 7.98 -12.55
N ASN A 49 -21.89 7.55 -11.96
CA ASN A 49 -22.52 8.27 -10.85
C ASN A 49 -21.68 8.15 -9.57
N MET A 50 -21.10 9.28 -9.14
CA MET A 50 -20.27 9.36 -7.94
C MET A 50 -20.96 8.89 -6.65
N ILE A 51 -22.29 9.04 -6.55
CA ILE A 51 -23.06 8.63 -5.38
C ILE A 51 -23.16 7.11 -5.31
N ASP A 52 -23.41 6.45 -6.44
CA ASP A 52 -23.45 4.98 -6.50
C ASP A 52 -22.07 4.37 -6.24
N MET A 53 -21.02 5.08 -6.64
CA MET A 53 -19.65 4.70 -6.37
C MET A 53 -19.32 4.82 -4.89
N LEU A 54 -19.72 5.91 -4.23
CA LEU A 54 -19.59 6.07 -2.79
C LEU A 54 -20.57 5.15 -2.07
N SER A 55 -20.12 3.95 -1.68
CA SER A 55 -20.90 2.97 -0.93
C SER A 55 -21.86 3.62 0.07
N THR A 56 -23.10 3.15 0.13
CA THR A 56 -24.16 3.67 1.01
C THR A 56 -23.75 3.72 2.49
N ASP A 57 -22.80 2.87 2.90
CA ASP A 57 -22.27 2.82 4.26
C ASP A 57 -21.08 3.77 4.51
N TYR A 58 -20.63 4.52 3.50
CA TYR A 58 -19.52 5.47 3.61
C TYR A 58 -19.70 6.47 4.76
N PRO A 59 -20.87 7.12 4.96
CA PRO A 59 -21.04 8.08 6.05
C PRO A 59 -20.92 7.41 7.42
N LYS A 60 -21.52 6.23 7.60
CA LYS A 60 -21.45 5.46 8.86
C LYS A 60 -20.01 5.07 9.19
N LYS A 61 -19.27 4.61 8.18
CA LYS A 61 -17.88 4.18 8.32
C LYS A 61 -16.93 5.36 8.56
N LEU A 62 -17.16 6.50 7.91
CA LEU A 62 -16.42 7.72 8.18
C LEU A 62 -16.65 8.21 9.62
N GLN A 63 -17.88 8.11 10.12
CA GLN A 63 -18.19 8.48 11.50
C GLN A 63 -17.50 7.56 12.51
N SER A 64 -17.43 6.25 12.26
CA SER A 64 -16.72 5.32 13.15
C SER A 64 -15.20 5.60 13.22
N PHE A 65 -14.59 6.05 12.13
CA PHE A 65 -13.19 6.50 12.13
C PHE A 65 -12.99 7.84 12.86
N LYS A 66 -14.00 8.72 12.87
CA LYS A 66 -13.94 10.01 13.58
C LYS A 66 -14.17 9.85 15.08
N SER A 67 -15.09 8.98 15.49
CA SER A 67 -15.44 8.77 16.91
C SER A 67 -14.36 8.04 17.70
N SER A 68 -13.55 7.19 17.05
CA SER A 68 -12.42 6.50 17.69
C SER A 68 -11.31 7.45 18.21
N SER A 69 -11.32 8.73 17.82
CA SER A 69 -10.29 9.71 18.23
C SER A 69 -10.65 10.53 19.49
N LYS A 70 -11.86 10.39 20.04
CA LYS A 70 -12.35 11.26 21.13
C LYS A 70 -12.32 10.64 22.54
N GLY A 71 -11.79 9.44 22.71
CA GLY A 71 -11.73 8.78 24.02
C GLY A 71 -10.42 8.05 24.27
N SER A 72 -9.37 8.77 24.71
CA SER A 72 -8.41 8.25 25.68
C SER A 72 -7.46 9.35 26.16
N SER A 73 -7.35 9.47 27.48
CA SER A 73 -6.37 10.29 28.17
C SER A 73 -4.96 9.71 28.03
N ARG A 74 -4.00 10.56 27.67
CA ARG A 74 -2.56 10.48 28.02
C ARG A 74 -1.97 9.06 28.12
N CYS A 75 -1.53 8.51 26.99
CA CYS A 75 -0.54 7.44 26.90
C CYS A 75 0.39 7.66 25.70
N GLN A 76 1.59 7.10 25.84
CA GLN A 76 2.83 7.22 25.08
C GLN A 76 2.73 7.09 23.55
N PRO A 77 3.73 7.56 22.79
CA PRO A 77 3.82 7.33 21.36
C PRO A 77 4.34 5.90 21.12
N ASP A 78 3.43 4.94 21.02
CA ASP A 78 3.73 3.67 20.38
C ASP A 78 2.61 3.36 19.37
N GLY A 79 2.99 3.32 18.10
CA GLY A 79 2.09 3.36 16.95
C GLY A 79 1.42 2.01 16.72
N ASP A 80 0.32 1.75 17.41
CA ASP A 80 -0.46 0.53 17.21
C ASP A 80 -1.40 0.66 15.98
N LEU A 81 -1.18 -0.19 14.98
CA LEU A 81 -1.88 -0.24 13.68
C LEU A 81 -3.28 -0.90 13.77
N SER A 82 -3.85 -1.02 14.97
CA SER A 82 -4.95 -1.93 15.31
C SER A 82 -6.35 -1.58 14.81
N TYR A 83 -6.54 -0.54 13.96
CA TYR A 83 -7.87 -0.14 13.48
C TYR A 83 -8.13 -0.36 11.97
N ILE A 84 -7.19 -0.95 11.22
CA ILE A 84 -7.47 -1.37 9.86
C ILE A 84 -8.11 -2.76 9.92
N SER A 85 -9.43 -2.84 9.65
CA SER A 85 -10.17 -4.11 9.54
C SER A 85 -9.41 -5.07 8.62
N ASP A 86 -8.88 -6.13 9.22
CA ASP A 86 -8.09 -7.14 8.57
C ASP A 86 -8.90 -7.79 7.42
N PRO A 87 -8.50 -7.63 6.15
CA PRO A 87 -9.23 -8.20 5.02
C PRO A 87 -9.35 -9.72 5.12
N ARG A 88 -8.47 -10.42 5.86
CA ARG A 88 -8.58 -11.87 6.11
C ARG A 88 -9.91 -12.26 6.75
N SER A 89 -10.47 -11.40 7.61
CA SER A 89 -11.79 -11.62 8.25
C SER A 89 -12.97 -11.63 7.27
N LYS A 90 -12.77 -11.12 6.05
CA LYS A 90 -13.81 -11.04 5.00
C LYS A 90 -13.63 -12.09 3.91
N LEU A 91 -12.54 -12.86 3.96
CA LEU A 91 -12.31 -13.94 3.02
C LEU A 91 -13.07 -15.17 3.51
N VAL A 92 -13.97 -15.70 2.68
CA VAL A 92 -14.82 -16.85 3.03
C VAL A 92 -14.56 -17.98 2.04
N THR A 93 -14.57 -19.23 2.52
CA THR A 93 -14.23 -20.43 1.73
C THR A 93 -15.24 -20.72 0.62
N THR A 94 -16.46 -20.18 0.71
CA THR A 94 -17.53 -20.34 -0.28
C THR A 94 -17.39 -19.41 -1.48
N GLU A 95 -16.46 -18.44 -1.43
CA GLU A 95 -16.24 -17.50 -2.51
C GLU A 95 -15.68 -18.20 -3.76
N PRO A 96 -16.02 -17.71 -4.97
CA PRO A 96 -15.46 -18.26 -6.19
C PRO A 96 -13.94 -18.11 -6.18
N PHE A 97 -13.28 -19.22 -6.49
CA PHE A 97 -11.83 -19.34 -6.53
C PHE A 97 -11.38 -19.56 -7.98
N THR A 98 -10.56 -18.67 -8.51
CA THR A 98 -10.08 -18.73 -9.90
C THR A 98 -8.59 -18.47 -9.96
N ILE A 99 -7.84 -19.38 -10.59
CA ILE A 99 -6.42 -19.17 -10.90
C ILE A 99 -6.37 -18.36 -12.21
N ILE A 100 -5.93 -17.10 -12.14
CA ILE A 100 -5.79 -16.22 -13.31
C ILE A 100 -4.47 -16.50 -14.01
N HIS A 101 -3.39 -16.65 -13.24
CA HIS A 101 -2.08 -17.05 -13.71
C HIS A 101 -1.54 -18.20 -12.87
N GLU A 102 -0.91 -19.17 -13.52
CA GLU A 102 -0.47 -20.41 -12.90
C GLU A 102 0.39 -20.17 -11.66
N LEU A 103 0.10 -20.91 -10.60
CA LEU A 103 0.88 -20.89 -9.37
C LEU A 103 2.19 -21.65 -9.55
N SER A 104 3.28 -21.05 -9.12
CA SER A 104 4.61 -21.66 -9.06
C SER A 104 4.65 -22.92 -8.18
N ALA A 105 5.70 -23.73 -8.32
CA ALA A 105 5.87 -24.95 -7.52
C ALA A 105 5.96 -24.63 -6.03
N GLU A 106 6.61 -23.52 -5.66
CA GLU A 106 6.77 -23.04 -4.30
C GLU A 106 5.41 -22.71 -3.67
N VAL A 107 4.55 -21.99 -4.38
CA VAL A 107 3.19 -21.68 -3.90
C VAL A 107 2.33 -22.92 -3.84
N LYS A 108 2.41 -23.81 -4.83
CA LYS A 108 1.71 -25.09 -4.83
C LYS A 108 2.14 -25.99 -3.66
N GLN A 109 3.41 -25.97 -3.27
CA GLN A 109 3.88 -26.74 -2.10
C GLN A 109 3.35 -26.18 -0.77
N LEU A 110 3.15 -24.86 -0.67
CA LEU A 110 2.52 -24.23 0.50
C LEU A 110 1.02 -24.52 0.59
N LEU A 111 0.38 -24.76 -0.56
CA LEU A 111 -1.03 -25.11 -0.68
C LEU A 111 -1.17 -26.63 -0.69
N ASN A 112 -1.39 -27.22 0.49
CA ASN A 112 -1.62 -28.67 0.62
C ASN A 112 -2.60 -29.19 -0.45
N PRO A 113 -2.37 -30.37 -1.06
CA PRO A 113 -3.12 -30.87 -2.22
C PRO A 113 -4.59 -31.24 -1.97
N GLY A 114 -5.14 -30.89 -0.80
CA GLY A 114 -6.54 -31.09 -0.44
C GLY A 114 -7.44 -29.96 -0.95
N ASP A 115 -8.35 -29.49 -0.10
CA ASP A 115 -9.22 -28.35 -0.39
C ASP A 115 -8.38 -27.06 -0.51
N LEU A 116 -8.15 -26.63 -1.76
CA LEU A 116 -7.31 -25.50 -2.12
C LEU A 116 -7.80 -24.18 -1.51
N SER A 117 -9.11 -23.96 -1.46
CA SER A 117 -9.69 -22.74 -0.88
C SER A 117 -9.44 -22.68 0.62
N LYS A 118 -9.67 -23.80 1.32
CA LYS A 118 -9.37 -23.90 2.75
C LYS A 118 -7.88 -23.77 3.04
N ALA A 119 -7.04 -24.49 2.29
CA ALA A 119 -5.59 -24.45 2.43
C ALA A 119 -5.03 -23.03 2.22
N LEU A 120 -5.57 -22.30 1.24
CA LEU A 120 -5.24 -20.91 1.01
C LEU A 120 -5.64 -20.04 2.21
N LEU A 121 -6.88 -20.11 2.68
CA LEU A 121 -7.33 -19.29 3.81
C LEU A 121 -6.52 -19.55 5.08
N ASP A 122 -6.22 -20.81 5.35
CA ASP A 122 -5.36 -21.22 6.47
C ASP A 122 -3.93 -20.66 6.31
N LEU A 123 -3.39 -20.65 5.09
CA LEU A 123 -2.09 -20.07 4.78
C LEU A 123 -2.07 -18.55 5.00
N LEU A 124 -3.11 -17.84 4.54
CA LEU A 124 -3.24 -16.39 4.72
C LEU A 124 -3.44 -16.03 6.21
N HIS A 125 -4.17 -16.84 6.97
CA HIS A 125 -4.33 -16.63 8.42
C HIS A 125 -3.03 -16.76 9.19
N ARG A 126 -2.13 -17.66 8.79
CA ARG A 126 -0.81 -17.85 9.40
C ARG A 126 0.25 -16.86 8.92
N GLY A 127 -0.02 -16.10 7.86
CA GLY A 127 0.95 -15.18 7.28
C GLY A 127 1.25 -13.97 8.17
N ASP A 128 2.51 -13.53 8.15
CA ASP A 128 2.97 -12.35 8.86
C ASP A 128 2.62 -11.08 8.07
N ILE A 129 2.01 -10.10 8.73
CA ILE A 129 1.67 -8.84 8.06
C ILE A 129 2.94 -8.02 7.86
N LEU A 130 3.34 -7.82 6.60
CA LEU A 130 4.45 -6.93 6.22
C LEU A 130 3.97 -5.49 6.04
N PHE A 131 2.78 -5.31 5.47
CA PHE A 131 2.22 -3.99 5.19
C PHE A 131 0.70 -4.04 5.14
N GLN A 132 0.04 -2.99 5.63
CA GLN A 132 -1.41 -2.92 5.65
C GLN A 132 -1.93 -1.49 5.47
N THR A 133 -2.90 -1.34 4.57
CA THR A 133 -3.71 -0.14 4.35
C THR A 133 -5.18 -0.54 4.27
N ALA A 134 -6.06 0.45 4.10
CA ALA A 134 -7.50 0.20 3.93
C ALA A 134 -7.86 -0.61 2.66
N CYS A 135 -6.97 -0.69 1.67
CA CYS A 135 -7.25 -1.32 0.37
C CYS A 135 -6.27 -2.44 -0.01
N VAL A 136 -5.09 -2.47 0.61
CA VAL A 136 -4.01 -3.40 0.30
C VAL A 136 -3.48 -3.98 1.59
N MET A 137 -3.31 -5.30 1.61
CA MET A 137 -2.56 -6.03 2.62
C MET A 137 -1.46 -6.84 1.95
N VAL A 138 -0.28 -6.86 2.56
CA VAL A 138 0.85 -7.65 2.09
C VAL A 138 1.27 -8.57 3.23
N LEU A 139 1.23 -9.87 2.97
CA LEU A 139 1.58 -10.91 3.94
C LEU A 139 2.82 -11.65 3.47
N LYS A 140 3.73 -11.95 4.39
CA LYS A 140 4.74 -12.99 4.18
C LYS A 140 4.10 -14.34 4.50
N ILE A 141 4.24 -15.29 3.60
CA ILE A 141 3.72 -16.65 3.76
C ILE A 141 4.87 -17.65 3.52
N GLY A 142 5.12 -18.51 4.50
CA GLY A 142 6.33 -19.35 4.48
C GLY A 142 7.61 -18.51 4.55
N GLU A 143 8.71 -19.07 4.04
CA GLU A 143 10.03 -18.45 4.17
C GLU A 143 10.33 -17.40 3.09
N SER A 144 9.88 -17.66 1.86
CA SER A 144 10.33 -16.96 0.65
C SER A 144 9.21 -16.35 -0.19
N ILE A 145 7.93 -16.45 0.23
CA ILE A 145 6.79 -15.98 -0.56
C ILE A 145 6.07 -14.84 0.16
N VAL A 146 5.59 -13.90 -0.63
CA VAL A 146 4.72 -12.79 -0.23
C VAL A 146 3.44 -12.87 -1.03
N VAL A 147 2.32 -12.52 -0.40
CA VAL A 147 1.03 -12.35 -1.07
C VAL A 147 0.48 -10.95 -0.82
N LYS A 148 0.18 -10.26 -1.92
CA LYS A 148 -0.52 -8.98 -1.92
C LYS A 148 -2.00 -9.20 -2.17
N ILE A 149 -2.82 -8.80 -1.22
CA ILE A 149 -4.28 -8.91 -1.23
C ILE A 149 -4.87 -7.52 -1.50
N THR A 150 -5.65 -7.38 -2.55
CA THR A 150 -6.29 -6.11 -2.93
C THR A 150 -7.54 -6.36 -3.76
N GLN A 151 -8.51 -5.43 -3.72
CA GLN A 151 -9.66 -5.46 -4.64
C GLN A 151 -9.35 -4.83 -6.00
N ALA A 152 -8.21 -4.14 -6.13
CA ALA A 152 -7.77 -3.59 -7.40
C ALA A 152 -7.26 -4.70 -8.34
N ASP A 153 -7.39 -4.50 -9.66
CA ASP A 153 -6.79 -5.38 -10.65
C ASP A 153 -5.25 -5.37 -10.53
N THR A 154 -4.66 -6.56 -10.53
CA THR A 154 -3.21 -6.80 -10.42
C THR A 154 -2.63 -7.50 -11.66
N SER A 155 -3.44 -7.70 -12.71
CA SER A 155 -3.01 -8.33 -13.97
C SER A 155 -1.86 -7.57 -14.63
N THR A 156 -1.94 -6.24 -14.60
CA THR A 156 -0.84 -5.37 -15.02
C THR A 156 0.38 -5.69 -14.16
N GLU A 157 0.36 -5.43 -12.85
CA GLU A 157 1.49 -5.69 -11.94
C GLU A 157 2.16 -7.07 -12.15
N TYR A 158 1.37 -8.15 -12.25
CA TYR A 158 1.85 -9.49 -12.56
C TYR A 158 2.65 -9.55 -13.87
N ARG A 159 2.08 -9.09 -14.99
CA ARG A 159 2.69 -9.19 -16.33
C ARG A 159 4.04 -8.49 -16.40
N SER A 160 4.26 -7.48 -15.58
CA SER A 160 5.49 -6.71 -15.63
C SER A 160 6.55 -7.16 -14.67
N LEU A 161 6.18 -7.79 -13.56
CA LEU A 161 7.13 -8.63 -12.85
C LEU A 161 7.64 -9.75 -13.76
N CYS A 162 6.76 -10.38 -14.56
CA CYS A 162 7.18 -11.35 -15.59
C CYS A 162 8.08 -10.72 -16.66
N TYR A 163 7.69 -9.57 -17.22
CA TYR A 163 8.48 -8.85 -18.22
C TYR A 163 9.87 -8.47 -17.69
N LEU A 164 9.93 -7.92 -16.49
CA LEU A 164 11.16 -7.55 -15.81
C LEU A 164 12.05 -8.78 -15.54
N GLN A 165 11.46 -9.90 -15.13
CA GLN A 165 12.21 -11.15 -14.95
C GLN A 165 12.77 -11.69 -16.27
N GLN A 166 12.05 -11.53 -17.38
CA GLN A 166 12.51 -11.97 -18.71
C GLN A 166 13.63 -11.08 -19.26
N HIS A 167 13.52 -9.76 -19.10
CA HIS A 167 14.45 -8.80 -19.70
C HIS A 167 15.59 -8.36 -18.78
N LEU A 168 15.41 -8.41 -17.45
CA LEU A 168 16.43 -8.11 -16.44
C LEU A 168 16.32 -9.09 -15.25
N PRO A 169 16.71 -10.36 -15.42
CA PRO A 169 16.59 -11.40 -14.38
C PRO A 169 17.41 -11.13 -13.11
N ILE A 170 18.40 -10.23 -13.17
CA ILE A 170 19.25 -9.84 -12.04
C ILE A 170 18.66 -8.62 -11.30
N PHE A 171 17.65 -7.94 -11.86
CA PHE A 171 17.07 -6.75 -11.27
C PHE A 171 16.46 -7.06 -9.89
N PRO A 172 16.71 -6.23 -8.86
CA PRO A 172 16.27 -6.45 -7.49
C PRO A 172 14.78 -6.12 -7.30
N ALA A 173 13.92 -6.84 -8.01
CA ALA A 173 12.46 -6.82 -7.85
C ALA A 173 11.95 -8.22 -7.54
N PRO A 174 10.76 -8.37 -6.96
CA PRO A 174 10.20 -9.69 -6.74
C PRO A 174 9.96 -10.45 -8.04
N ARG A 175 9.98 -11.77 -7.93
CA ARG A 175 9.57 -12.67 -9.01
C ARG A 175 8.10 -12.97 -8.85
N ALA A 176 7.35 -13.05 -9.93
CA ALA A 176 5.94 -13.41 -9.89
C ALA A 176 5.79 -14.93 -9.69
N HIS A 177 4.99 -15.33 -8.72
CA HIS A 177 4.76 -16.73 -8.36
C HIS A 177 3.32 -17.20 -8.63
N GLY A 178 2.48 -16.33 -9.19
CA GLY A 178 1.12 -16.64 -9.61
C GLY A 178 0.14 -15.52 -9.25
N LEU A 179 -1.05 -15.59 -9.85
CA LEU A 179 -2.14 -14.68 -9.56
C LEU A 179 -3.45 -15.47 -9.45
N LEU A 180 -4.14 -15.30 -8.34
CA LEU A 180 -5.47 -15.88 -8.14
C LEU A 180 -6.46 -14.82 -7.69
N GLN A 181 -7.73 -15.12 -7.93
CA GLN A 181 -8.86 -14.33 -7.46
C GLN A 181 -9.70 -15.18 -6.50
N LEU A 182 -10.02 -14.60 -5.35
CA LEU A 182 -10.92 -15.16 -4.35
C LEU A 182 -12.02 -14.13 -4.06
N GLY A 183 -13.23 -14.39 -4.58
CA GLY A 183 -14.32 -13.43 -4.57
C GLY A 183 -13.91 -12.10 -5.21
N ALA A 184 -14.03 -11.00 -4.46
CA ALA A 184 -13.67 -9.65 -4.92
C ALA A 184 -12.17 -9.31 -4.75
N TYR A 185 -11.35 -10.22 -4.24
CA TYR A 185 -9.94 -9.95 -3.94
C TYR A 185 -9.02 -10.64 -4.96
N ASN A 186 -8.03 -9.89 -5.43
CA ASN A 186 -6.89 -10.39 -6.16
C ASN A 186 -5.75 -10.66 -5.18
N LEU A 187 -5.14 -11.83 -5.33
CA LEU A 187 -4.02 -12.31 -4.53
C LEU A 187 -2.84 -12.55 -5.47
N LEU A 188 -1.92 -11.58 -5.49
CA LEU A 188 -0.69 -11.64 -6.27
C LEU A 188 0.42 -12.24 -5.40
N PHE A 189 0.96 -13.38 -5.82
CA PHE A 189 2.05 -14.08 -5.13
C PHE A 189 3.39 -13.66 -5.74
N THR A 190 4.33 -13.27 -4.89
CA THR A 190 5.66 -12.85 -5.31
C THR A 190 6.74 -13.40 -4.38
N SER A 191 8.00 -13.33 -4.81
CA SER A 191 9.12 -13.67 -3.93
C SER A 191 9.31 -12.61 -2.84
N PHE A 192 9.64 -13.03 -1.63
CA PHE A 192 10.04 -12.15 -0.55
C PHE A 192 11.44 -11.57 -0.84
N ILE A 193 11.59 -10.25 -0.69
CA ILE A 193 12.90 -9.60 -0.69
C ILE A 193 13.23 -9.22 0.76
N PRO A 194 14.25 -9.84 1.37
CA PRO A 194 14.67 -9.46 2.71
C PRO A 194 15.32 -8.07 2.68
N GLY A 195 15.04 -7.27 3.70
CA GLY A 195 15.65 -5.95 3.82
C GLY A 195 14.98 -5.11 4.90
N THR A 196 15.56 -3.94 5.12
CA THR A 196 14.95 -2.89 5.94
C THR A 196 14.38 -1.83 5.01
N GLU A 197 13.15 -1.38 5.28
CA GLU A 197 12.54 -0.28 4.54
C GLU A 197 13.42 0.97 4.61
N LEU A 198 13.61 1.63 3.47
CA LEU A 198 14.47 2.81 3.41
C LEU A 198 13.98 3.92 4.35
N GLU A 199 12.66 4.10 4.50
CA GLU A 199 12.07 5.06 5.44
C GLU A 199 12.54 4.86 6.89
N LYS A 200 12.71 3.61 7.33
CA LYS A 200 13.16 3.26 8.67
C LYS A 200 14.68 3.41 8.82
N ALA A 201 15.43 3.07 7.78
CA ALA A 201 16.89 3.10 7.81
C ALA A 201 17.46 4.52 7.59
N TRP A 202 16.80 5.34 6.77
CA TRP A 202 17.29 6.66 6.34
C TRP A 202 17.67 7.62 7.48
N PRO A 203 16.91 7.73 8.59
CA PRO A 203 17.28 8.62 9.70
C PRO A 203 18.55 8.18 10.45
N GLN A 204 18.93 6.91 10.34
CA GLN A 204 20.11 6.35 11.00
C GLN A 204 21.37 6.39 10.13
N MET A 205 21.21 6.73 8.84
CA MET A 205 22.30 6.78 7.89
C MET A 205 23.10 8.08 7.99
N ASP A 206 24.41 7.98 7.83
CA ASP A 206 25.27 9.15 7.65
C ASP A 206 25.24 9.69 6.20
N GLU A 207 25.92 10.82 5.96
CA GLU A 207 25.94 11.45 4.65
C GLU A 207 26.72 10.68 3.58
N VAL A 208 27.60 9.76 3.97
CA VAL A 208 28.32 8.87 3.04
C VAL A 208 27.37 7.75 2.61
N GLU A 209 26.68 7.13 3.56
CA GLU A 209 25.70 6.07 3.33
C GLU A 209 24.53 6.55 2.47
N LYS A 210 23.96 7.72 2.78
CA LYS A 210 22.88 8.31 1.96
C LYS A 210 23.33 8.55 0.52
N ARG A 211 24.55 9.06 0.32
CA ARG A 211 25.11 9.28 -1.02
C ARG A 211 25.27 7.96 -1.77
N ALA A 212 25.75 6.92 -1.10
CA ALA A 212 25.86 5.58 -1.68
C ALA A 212 24.48 5.02 -2.08
N VAL A 213 23.44 5.19 -1.24
CA VAL A 213 22.07 4.80 -1.59
C VAL A 213 21.57 5.55 -2.83
N CYS A 214 21.79 6.88 -2.90
CA CYS A 214 21.42 7.67 -4.08
C CYS A 214 22.10 7.15 -5.35
N SER A 215 23.42 6.90 -5.31
CA SER A 215 24.16 6.33 -6.44
C SER A 215 23.63 4.96 -6.86
N ASN A 216 23.35 4.07 -5.89
CA ASN A 216 22.76 2.76 -6.18
C ASN A 216 21.37 2.87 -6.83
N LEU A 217 20.53 3.82 -6.38
CA LEU A 217 19.22 4.06 -6.99
C LEU A 217 19.35 4.57 -8.43
N ASP A 218 20.31 5.48 -8.69
CA ASP A 218 20.58 5.97 -10.05
C ASP A 218 20.97 4.84 -10.99
N GLU A 219 21.82 3.90 -10.54
CA GLU A 219 22.20 2.71 -11.29
C GLU A 219 21.00 1.80 -11.57
N VAL A 220 20.20 1.49 -10.55
CA VAL A 220 19.01 0.63 -10.69
C VAL A 220 18.00 1.24 -11.64
N ILE A 221 17.72 2.54 -11.54
CA ILE A 221 16.80 3.23 -12.44
C ILE A 221 17.36 3.28 -13.86
N SER A 222 18.67 3.50 -14.03
CA SER A 222 19.32 3.47 -15.33
C SER A 222 19.20 2.10 -15.99
N LEU A 223 19.36 1.03 -15.21
CA LEU A 223 19.16 -0.34 -15.66
C LEU A 223 17.70 -0.57 -16.10
N LEU A 224 16.72 -0.12 -15.31
CA LEU A 224 15.30 -0.23 -15.68
C LEU A 224 14.98 0.51 -17.00
N ARG A 225 15.59 1.68 -17.23
CA ARG A 225 15.43 2.46 -18.47
C ARG A 225 16.10 1.82 -19.69
N SER A 226 17.03 0.90 -19.48
CA SER A 226 17.72 0.20 -20.57
C SER A 226 16.87 -0.90 -21.22
N ILE A 227 15.76 -1.30 -20.59
CA ILE A 227 14.89 -2.35 -21.13
C ILE A 227 14.28 -1.88 -22.47
N PRO A 228 14.33 -2.70 -23.53
CA PRO A 228 13.73 -2.35 -24.80
C PRO A 228 12.25 -2.00 -24.66
N PHE A 229 11.84 -0.87 -25.25
CA PHE A 229 10.44 -0.54 -25.41
C PHE A 229 9.95 -1.16 -26.72
N SER A 230 9.24 -2.29 -26.65
CA SER A 230 8.47 -2.76 -27.80
C SER A 230 7.26 -1.84 -27.99
N HIS A 231 7.19 -1.18 -29.14
CA HIS A 231 6.03 -0.37 -29.52
C HIS A 231 4.75 -1.20 -29.37
N GLY A 232 3.82 -0.77 -28.50
CA GLY A 232 2.53 -1.43 -28.27
C GLY A 232 2.26 -1.91 -26.84
N THR A 233 3.26 -1.92 -25.97
CA THR A 233 3.07 -2.18 -24.52
C THR A 233 3.03 -0.84 -23.75
N PRO A 234 1.94 -0.51 -23.04
CA PRO A 234 1.84 0.76 -22.32
C PRO A 234 2.76 0.75 -21.08
N LEU A 235 4.05 1.02 -21.28
CA LEU A 235 5.09 1.05 -20.24
C LEU A 235 5.17 2.39 -19.45
N VAL A 236 4.31 3.37 -19.77
CA VAL A 236 4.42 4.72 -19.20
C VAL A 236 3.82 4.86 -17.79
N GLU A 237 2.89 3.99 -17.37
CA GLU A 237 2.39 3.97 -15.96
C GLU A 237 3.34 3.27 -14.97
N TRP A 238 4.45 2.69 -15.44
CA TRP A 238 5.21 1.67 -14.69
C TRP A 238 6.31 2.21 -13.80
N VAL A 239 7.04 3.22 -14.27
CA VAL A 239 8.17 3.77 -13.52
C VAL A 239 7.66 4.45 -12.23
N GLU A 240 6.51 5.12 -12.28
CA GLU A 240 5.91 5.73 -11.09
C GLU A 240 5.33 4.70 -10.10
N ARG A 241 4.76 3.59 -10.58
CA ARG A 241 4.12 2.59 -9.71
C ARG A 241 5.11 1.63 -9.06
N VAL A 242 6.17 1.22 -9.74
CA VAL A 242 7.24 0.40 -9.13
C VAL A 242 8.00 1.22 -8.10
N VAL A 243 8.32 2.49 -8.40
CA VAL A 243 8.94 3.39 -7.42
C VAL A 243 8.04 3.59 -6.20
N ARG A 244 6.72 3.73 -6.35
CA ARG A 244 5.79 3.84 -5.20
C ARG A 244 5.66 2.59 -4.33
N ILE A 245 5.88 1.40 -4.89
CA ILE A 245 5.73 0.14 -4.13
C ILE A 245 6.99 -0.15 -3.30
N TYR A 246 8.17 0.29 -3.76
CA TYR A 246 9.45 -0.03 -3.08
C TYR A 246 10.13 1.17 -2.42
N VAL A 247 9.84 2.38 -2.86
CA VAL A 247 10.32 3.63 -2.25
C VAL A 247 9.09 4.29 -1.65
N GLY A 248 8.78 3.97 -0.39
CA GLY A 248 7.72 4.62 0.36
C GLY A 248 7.89 6.13 0.29
N THR A 249 7.13 6.79 -0.57
CA THR A 249 7.09 8.25 -0.64
C THR A 249 5.86 8.73 0.10
N SER A 250 6.12 9.33 1.25
CA SER A 250 5.14 10.15 1.96
C SER A 250 4.94 11.46 1.19
N GLU A 251 3.80 11.59 0.53
CA GLU A 251 3.16 12.90 0.26
C GLU A 251 2.06 13.18 1.27
#